data_AF-D6XT63-F1
#
_entry.id   AF-D6XT63-F1
#
_cell.length_a   1.000
_cell.length_b   1.000
_cell.length_c   1.000
_cell.angle_alpha   90.00
_cell.angle_beta   90.00
_cell.angle_gamma   90.00
#
_symmetry.space_group_name_H-M   'P 1'
#
loop_
_entity.id
_entity.type
_entity.pdbx_description
1 polymer ?
#
loop_
_entity_poly.entity_id
_entity_poly.type
_entity_poly.pdbx_seq_one_letter_code
_entity_poly.pdbx_strand_id
1 'polypeptide(L)'
;MQKLLFWIGTAILGGWILALLVNFTVYQEVTTYYMVIHPLVDGILFMAVMFGIYMLVWRTFLRKPQTATIQLASLGTVFMVLAFVV
;
A
#
# COMPACT_ATOMS: atom_id res chain seq x y z
N MET A 1 -9.56 -19.20 -7.74
CA MET A 1 -8.73 -18.36 -6.84
C MET A 1 -8.39 -16.97 -7.38
N GLN A 2 -8.18 -16.77 -8.69
CA GLN A 2 -7.72 -15.46 -9.20
C GLN A 2 -8.67 -14.29 -8.92
N LYS A 3 -9.98 -14.48 -9.13
CA LYS A 3 -11.01 -13.47 -8.84
C LYS A 3 -11.06 -13.14 -7.34
N LEU A 4 -10.91 -14.14 -6.47
CA LEU A 4 -10.92 -13.96 -5.02
C LEU A 4 -9.76 -13.05 -4.57
N LEU A 5 -8.55 -13.29 -5.07
CA LEU A 5 -7.38 -12.50 -4.70
C LEU A 5 -7.47 -11.05 -5.20
N PHE A 6 -8.04 -10.84 -6.39
CA PHE A 6 -8.37 -9.49 -6.85
C PHE A 6 -9.35 -8.78 -5.91
N TRP A 7 -10.46 -9.44 -5.54
CA TRP A 7 -11.45 -8.86 -4.63
C TRP A 7 -10.89 -8.60 -3.23
N ILE A 8 -10.04 -9.49 -2.70
CA ILE A 8 -9.35 -9.27 -1.43
C ILE A 8 -8.50 -8.00 -1.49
N GLY A 9 -7.67 -7.84 -2.52
CA GLY A 9 -6.83 -6.65 -2.67
C GLY A 9 -7.66 -5.37 -2.77
N THR A 10 -8.73 -5.38 -3.56
CA THR A 10 -9.62 -4.23 -3.73
C THR A 10 -10.38 -3.91 -2.43
N ALA A 11 -10.84 -4.92 -1.70
CA ALA A 11 -11.50 -4.74 -0.41
C ALA A 11 -10.54 -4.18 0.66
N ILE A 12 -9.28 -4.61 0.66
CA ILE A 12 -8.25 -4.06 1.56
C ILE A 12 -8.01 -2.58 1.25
N LEU A 13 -7.83 -2.21 -0.03
CA LEU A 13 -7.66 -0.81 -0.43
C LEU A 13 -8.87 0.03 -0.03
N GLY A 14 -10.08 -0.42 -0.38
CA GLY A 14 -11.32 0.28 -0.05
C GLY A 14 -11.54 0.42 1.45
N GLY A 15 -11.34 -0.65 2.21
CA GLY A 15 -11.45 -0.67 3.67
C GLY A 15 -10.46 0.27 4.33
N TRP A 16 -9.23 0.35 3.83
CA TRP A 16 -8.22 1.28 4.34
C TRP A 16 -8.60 2.74 4.07
N ILE A 17 -8.99 3.07 2.83
CA ILE A 17 -9.41 4.43 2.50
C ILE A 17 -10.60 4.84 3.37
N LEU A 18 -11.58 3.96 3.54
CA LEU A 18 -12.72 4.21 4.43
C LEU A 18 -12.27 4.43 5.88
N ALA A 19 -11.34 3.63 6.39
CA ALA A 19 -10.81 3.80 7.74
C ALA A 19 -10.12 5.15 7.92
N LEU A 20 -9.33 5.62 6.94
CA LEU A 20 -8.72 6.95 6.96
C LEU A 20 -9.77 8.07 6.97
N LEU A 21 -10.81 7.94 6.16
CA LEU A 21 -11.89 8.93 6.07
C LEU A 21 -12.76 8.97 7.33
N VAL A 22 -13.06 7.83 7.94
CA VAL A 22 -13.81 7.77 9.21
C VAL A 22 -12.99 8.40 10.35
N ASN A 23 -11.67 8.26 10.32
CA ASN A 23 -10.76 8.85 11.31
C ASN A 23 -10.20 10.21 10.86
N PHE A 24 -10.89 10.92 9.95
CA PHE A 24 -10.42 12.19 9.37
C PHE A 24 -10.00 13.22 10.43
N THR A 25 -10.76 13.33 11.52
CA THR A 25 -10.49 14.27 12.62
C THR A 25 -9.12 14.04 13.27
N VAL A 26 -8.73 12.79 13.45
CA VAL A 26 -7.41 12.42 13.99
C VAL A 26 -6.30 12.99 13.09
N TYR A 27 -6.48 12.94 11.78
CA TYR A 27 -5.49 13.45 10.82
C TYR A 27 -5.48 14.97 10.71
N GLN A 28 -6.57 15.66 11.07
CA GLN A 28 -6.60 17.12 11.10
C GLN A 28 -5.82 17.70 12.28
N GLU A 29 -5.91 17.09 13.45
CA GLU A 29 -5.22 17.60 14.64
C GLU A 29 -3.68 17.59 14.47
N VAL A 30 -3.16 16.64 13.68
CA VAL A 30 -1.72 16.53 13.39
C VAL A 30 -1.22 17.60 12.41
N THR A 31 -2.09 18.21 11.59
CA THR A 31 -1.70 19.22 10.57
C THR A 31 -1.17 20.54 11.14
N THR A 32 -1.23 20.70 12.47
CA THR A 32 -0.62 21.84 13.18
C THR A 32 0.91 21.83 13.16
N TYR A 33 1.54 20.71 12.83
CA TYR A 33 2.98 20.59 12.65
C TYR A 33 3.34 20.72 11.16
N TYR A 34 4.42 21.44 10.84
CA TYR A 34 5.00 21.74 9.51
C TYR A 34 4.99 20.58 8.49
N MET A 35 3.82 20.21 7.98
CA MET A 35 3.65 19.13 7.02
C MET A 35 3.35 19.72 5.64
N VAL A 36 4.18 19.35 4.66
CA VAL A 36 4.03 19.77 3.26
C VAL A 36 2.82 19.08 2.60
N ILE A 37 2.48 17.87 3.06
CA ILE A 37 1.36 17.07 2.57
C ILE A 37 0.46 16.68 3.75
N HIS A 38 -0.86 16.79 3.58
CA HIS A 38 -1.82 16.41 4.60
C HIS A 38 -1.70 14.90 4.91
N PRO A 39 -1.60 14.46 6.18
CA PRO A 39 -1.39 13.06 6.57
C PRO A 39 -2.37 12.07 5.93
N LEU A 40 -3.63 12.50 5.81
CA LEU A 40 -4.66 11.71 5.13
C LEU A 40 -4.37 11.47 3.65
N VAL A 41 -3.92 12.50 2.93
CA VAL A 41 -3.57 12.39 1.52
C VAL A 41 -2.36 11.48 1.36
N ASP A 42 -1.36 11.63 2.23
CA ASP A 42 -0.19 10.77 2.26
C ASP A 42 -0.56 9.30 2.51
N GLY A 43 -1.43 9.03 3.49
CA GLY A 43 -1.92 7.67 3.78
C GLY A 43 -2.71 7.04 2.62
N ILE A 44 -3.52 7.82 1.90
CA ILE A 44 -4.24 7.34 0.72
C ILE A 44 -3.26 7.04 -0.42
N LEU A 45 -2.32 7.94 -0.68
CA LEU A 45 -1.30 7.78 -1.72
C LEU A 45 -0.42 6.55 -1.45
N PHE A 46 0.03 6.38 -0.20
CA PHE A 46 0.79 5.21 0.23
C PHE A 46 0.04 3.91 -0.10
N MET A 47 -1.23 3.80 0.28
CA MET A 47 -1.99 2.58 -0.01
C MET A 47 -2.31 2.38 -1.48
N ALA A 48 -2.53 3.45 -2.24
CA ALA A 48 -2.68 3.34 -3.68
C ALA A 48 -1.41 2.79 -4.35
N VAL A 49 -0.22 3.24 -3.91
CA VAL A 49 1.08 2.71 -4.37
C VAL A 49 1.23 1.24 -3.99
N MET A 50 0.94 0.87 -2.74
CA MET A 50 1.01 -0.52 -2.28
C MET A 50 0.06 -1.44 -3.06
N PHE A 51 -1.16 -0.99 -3.34
CA PHE A 51 -2.10 -1.72 -4.18
C PHE A 51 -1.60 -1.84 -5.63
N GLY A 52 -0.96 -0.79 -6.16
CA GLY A 52 -0.30 -0.84 -7.47
C GLY A 52 0.79 -1.91 -7.53
N ILE A 53 1.67 -1.97 -6.53
CA ILE A 53 2.71 -3.01 -6.39
C ILE A 53 2.07 -4.39 -6.31
N TYR A 54 1.03 -4.56 -5.48
CA TYR A 54 0.27 -5.80 -5.38
C TYR A 54 -0.26 -6.25 -6.75
N MET A 55 -0.90 -5.36 -7.50
CA MET A 55 -1.43 -5.65 -8.83
C MET A 55 -0.34 -6.05 -9.83
N LEU A 56 0.85 -5.45 -9.72
CA LEU A 56 2.00 -5.74 -10.58
C LEU A 56 2.58 -7.14 -10.28
N VAL A 57 2.79 -7.45 -9.01
CA VAL A 57 3.23 -8.79 -8.56
C VAL A 57 2.19 -9.84 -8.90
N TRP A 58 0.92 -9.56 -8.66
CA TRP A 58 -0.20 -10.43 -9.00
C TRP A 58 -0.20 -10.79 -10.49
N ARG A 59 -0.13 -9.79 -11.37
CA ARG A 59 -0.04 -10.01 -12.83
C ARG A 59 1.19 -10.80 -13.23
N THR A 60 2.33 -10.55 -12.58
CA THR A 60 3.58 -11.27 -12.85
C THR A 60 3.47 -12.73 -12.40
N PHE A 61 2.88 -12.99 -11.24
CA PHE A 61 2.69 -14.34 -10.69
C PHE A 61 1.86 -15.22 -11.61
N LEU A 62 0.81 -14.66 -12.22
CA LEU A 62 -0.04 -15.39 -13.17
C LEU A 62 0.70 -15.86 -14.43
N ARG A 63 1.79 -15.18 -14.83
CA ARG A 63 2.56 -15.52 -16.04
C ARG A 63 3.84 -16.29 -15.70
N LYS A 64 4.56 -15.85 -14.68
CA LYS A 64 5.90 -16.34 -14.28
C LYS A 64 6.04 -16.29 -12.76
N PRO A 65 5.64 -17.35 -12.04
CA PRO A 65 5.64 -17.35 -10.58
C PRO A 65 7.05 -17.16 -9.99
N GLN A 66 8.09 -17.71 -10.63
CA GLN A 66 9.49 -17.51 -10.20
C GLN A 66 9.90 -16.03 -10.19
N THR A 67 9.50 -15.26 -11.20
CA THR A 67 9.80 -13.82 -11.26
C THR A 67 9.05 -13.07 -10.18
N ALA A 68 7.80 -13.44 -9.88
CA ALA A 68 7.02 -12.82 -8.81
C ALA A 68 7.64 -13.08 -7.42
N THR A 69 8.19 -14.28 -7.18
CA THR A 69 8.92 -14.57 -5.94
C THR A 69 10.16 -13.69 -5.78
N ILE A 70 10.94 -13.50 -6.86
CA ILE A 70 12.11 -12.62 -6.84
C ILE A 70 11.69 -11.16 -6.61
N GLN A 71 10.60 -10.70 -7.24
CA GLN A 71 10.04 -9.37 -7.01
C GLN A 71 9.63 -9.18 -5.55
N LEU A 72 8.94 -10.15 -4.94
CA LEU A 72 8.54 -10.08 -3.54
C LEU A 72 9.74 -10.07 -2.59
N ALA A 73 10.73 -10.94 -2.84
CA ALA A 73 11.93 -11.00 -2.02
C ALA A 73 12.72 -9.68 -2.09
N SER A 74 12.97 -9.18 -3.30
CA SER A 74 13.70 -7.92 -3.51
C SER A 74 12.97 -6.71 -2.91
N LEU A 75 11.66 -6.57 -3.15
CA LEU A 75 10.86 -5.51 -2.55
C LEU A 75 10.85 -5.61 -1.03
N GLY A 76 10.68 -6.82 -0.47
CA GLY A 76 10.72 -7.06 0.96
C GLY A 76 12.06 -6.64 1.58
N THR A 77 13.18 -7.00 0.95
CA THR A 77 14.52 -6.59 1.41
C THR A 77 14.69 -5.07 1.34
N VAL A 78 14.27 -4.43 0.25
CA VAL A 78 14.37 -2.97 0.10
C VAL A 78 13.55 -2.26 1.18
N PHE A 79 12.31 -2.70 1.43
CA PHE A 79 11.48 -2.12 2.48
C PHE A 79 12.03 -2.36 3.88
N MET A 80 12.59 -3.55 4.14
CA MET A 80 13.27 -3.80 5.42
C MET A 80 14.45 -2.84 5.63
N VAL A 81 15.28 -2.63 4.62
CA VAL A 81 16.41 -1.68 4.72
C VAL A 81 15.91 -0.26 4.94
N LEU A 82 14.92 0.19 4.16
CA LEU A 82 14.35 1.53 4.29
C LEU A 82 13.74 1.76 5.67
N ALA A 83 13.11 0.75 6.28
CA ALA A 83 12.53 0.85 7.61
C ALA A 83 13.57 1.10 8.74
N PHE A 84 14.86 0.84 8.50
CA PHE A 84 15.93 1.16 9.46
C PHE A 84 16.63 2.49 9.17
N VAL A 85 16.42 3.07 7.98
CA VAL A 85 17.09 4.30 7.54
C VAL A 85 16.21 5.54 7.76
N VAL A 86 14.89 5.37 7.79
CA VAL A 86 13.88 6.40 8.08
C VAL A 86 13.53 6.37 9.56
#